data_AF-M0MVL1-F1
#
_entry.id   AF-M0MVL1-F1
#
_cell.length_a   1.000
_cell.length_b   1.000
_cell.length_c   1.000
_cell.angle_alpha   90.00
_cell.angle_beta   90.00
_cell.angle_gamma   90.00
#
_symmetry.space_group_name_H-M   'P 1'
#
loop_
_entity.id
_entity.type
_entity.pdbx_description
1 polymer ?
#
loop_
_entity_poly.entity_id
_entity_poly.type
_entity_poly.pdbx_seq_one_letter_code
_entity_poly.pdbx_strand_id
1 'polypeptide(L)'
;MAVSLGADVLSQYRRFSLYNSPYVAHEQGHAIDLYPDAGLGPATDGEPSIAPSPVAGEVLDTRTVRAPPKSHAEADDHLLLVDTGEHVARVLHVEPTVSPGDSIAVGDPLGRLVRAGFFAPWVDNHVHLEFRSPDANSYRASGSLPLAVECPIVGLDWDGTGRVVETGDTYAVLDAPSHPDPGERFVGIAADDGGVLDGGLIHYTGGGALATDGDRERDGAVSLLGRAVGHASGRDVAWESLDVLANGERITGLSLFCGREADFGAKLVCPDTEFACGERVTVELHPSDDPIRLG
;
A
#
# COMPACT_ATOMS: atom_id res chain seq x y z
N MET A 1 -10.31 -18.88 -7.89
CA MET A 1 -8.94 -19.06 -7.39
C MET A 1 -8.30 -17.69 -7.32
N ALA A 2 -7.43 -17.47 -6.33
CA ALA A 2 -6.67 -16.22 -6.26
C ALA A 2 -5.56 -16.22 -7.32
N VAL A 3 -5.17 -15.04 -7.79
CA VAL A 3 -4.00 -14.83 -8.65
C VAL A 3 -2.79 -14.61 -7.75
N SER A 4 -1.76 -15.43 -7.92
CA SER A 4 -0.56 -15.37 -7.08
C SER A 4 0.50 -14.43 -7.67
N LEU A 5 1.06 -13.58 -6.80
CA LEU A 5 2.21 -12.72 -7.10
C LEU A 5 3.42 -13.23 -6.33
N GLY A 6 4.43 -13.68 -7.08
CA GLY A 6 5.65 -14.27 -6.54
C GLY A 6 6.68 -13.24 -6.08
N ALA A 7 7.68 -13.72 -5.34
CA ALA A 7 8.81 -12.93 -4.87
C ALA A 7 9.66 -12.32 -6.01
N ASP A 8 9.69 -12.96 -7.18
CA ASP A 8 10.38 -12.47 -8.38
C ASP A 8 9.80 -11.15 -8.88
N VAL A 9 8.47 -11.04 -8.93
CA VAL A 9 7.76 -9.80 -9.25
C VAL A 9 7.95 -8.77 -8.13
N LEU A 10 7.72 -9.17 -6.87
CA LEU A 10 7.75 -8.23 -5.75
C LEU A 10 9.15 -7.66 -5.49
N SER A 11 10.22 -8.40 -5.83
CA SER A 11 11.61 -7.92 -5.70
C SER A 11 11.96 -6.72 -6.58
N GLN A 12 11.11 -6.39 -7.58
CA GLN A 12 11.24 -5.16 -8.38
C GLN A 12 10.82 -3.90 -7.60
N TYR A 13 10.19 -4.08 -6.43
CA TYR A 13 9.60 -3.01 -5.65
C TYR A 13 10.17 -2.97 -4.23
N ARG A 14 10.16 -1.78 -3.64
CA ARG A 14 10.66 -1.55 -2.29
C ARG A 14 9.58 -1.74 -1.24
N ARG A 15 8.33 -1.49 -1.61
CA ARG A 15 7.16 -1.68 -0.75
C ARG A 15 5.97 -2.20 -1.53
N PHE A 16 5.04 -2.81 -0.82
CA PHE A 16 3.71 -3.08 -1.34
C PHE A 16 2.64 -2.98 -0.25
N SER A 17 1.39 -2.81 -0.69
CA SER A 17 0.21 -2.92 0.16
C SER A 17 -0.98 -3.46 -0.64
N LEU A 18 -1.77 -4.34 -0.04
CA LEU A 18 -3.06 -4.78 -0.59
C LEU A 18 -4.24 -3.95 -0.06
N TYR A 19 -4.06 -3.23 1.05
CA TYR A 19 -5.17 -2.61 1.78
C TYR A 19 -5.03 -1.09 2.02
N ASN A 20 -3.93 -0.46 1.62
CA ASN A 20 -3.64 0.97 1.92
C ASN A 20 -4.28 1.94 0.92
N SER A 21 -5.56 1.73 0.63
CA SER A 21 -6.33 2.54 -0.30
C SER A 21 -7.83 2.41 0.01
N PRO A 22 -8.64 3.48 -0.15
CA PRO A 22 -10.08 3.45 0.16
C PRO A 22 -10.92 2.81 -0.96
N TYR A 23 -10.30 2.39 -2.06
CA TYR A 23 -11.04 1.87 -3.22
C TYR A 23 -11.41 0.40 -3.04
N VAL A 24 -12.59 0.04 -3.54
CA VAL A 24 -13.25 -1.28 -3.37
C VAL A 24 -12.33 -2.48 -3.62
N ALA A 25 -11.40 -2.39 -4.58
CA ALA A 25 -10.50 -3.51 -4.85
C ALA A 25 -9.54 -3.81 -3.69
N HIS A 26 -9.24 -2.83 -2.84
CA HIS A 26 -8.40 -2.99 -1.65
C HIS A 26 -9.17 -3.47 -0.42
N GLU A 27 -10.50 -3.32 -0.38
CA GLU A 27 -11.31 -3.75 0.79
C GLU A 27 -11.15 -5.24 1.12
N GLN A 28 -10.82 -6.06 0.12
CA GLN A 28 -10.64 -7.53 0.24
C GLN A 28 -9.27 -7.99 -0.29
N GLY A 29 -8.33 -7.05 -0.50
CA GLY A 29 -7.01 -7.33 -1.08
C GLY A 29 -7.06 -7.93 -2.49
N HIS A 30 -7.98 -7.46 -3.35
CA HIS A 30 -8.07 -7.83 -4.77
C HIS A 30 -7.24 -6.90 -5.68
N ALA A 31 -6.60 -5.90 -5.09
CA ALA A 31 -5.60 -5.03 -5.70
C ALA A 31 -4.32 -5.03 -4.87
N ILE A 32 -3.22 -4.61 -5.47
CA ILE A 32 -1.95 -4.38 -4.80
C ILE A 32 -1.33 -3.10 -5.36
N ASP A 33 -0.87 -2.25 -4.45
CA ASP A 33 -0.07 -1.07 -4.76
C ASP A 33 1.40 -1.42 -4.57
N LEU A 34 2.21 -1.19 -5.61
CA LEU A 34 3.61 -1.58 -5.69
C LEU A 34 4.47 -0.32 -5.83
N TYR A 35 5.33 -0.05 -4.84
CA TYR A 35 6.11 1.19 -4.76
C TYR A 35 7.56 0.91 -5.19
N PRO A 36 8.01 1.40 -6.36
CA PRO A 36 9.38 1.17 -6.84
C PRO A 36 10.41 2.12 -6.18
N ASP A 37 9.94 3.27 -5.69
CA ASP A 37 10.79 4.36 -5.24
C ASP A 37 11.16 4.29 -3.76
N ALA A 38 12.33 4.84 -3.45
CA ALA A 38 12.83 4.93 -2.07
C ALA A 38 12.12 6.06 -1.31
N GLY A 39 12.17 5.98 0.02
CA GLY A 39 11.41 6.89 0.88
C GLY A 39 9.98 6.40 1.09
N LEU A 40 9.30 7.02 2.05
CA LEU A 40 7.94 6.65 2.41
C LEU A 40 6.93 7.76 2.16
N GLY A 41 7.38 8.96 1.82
CA GLY A 41 6.56 10.07 1.37
C GLY A 41 6.31 10.13 -0.12
N PRO A 42 5.37 10.98 -0.56
CA PRO A 42 5.25 11.30 -1.97
C PRO A 42 6.48 12.06 -2.45
N ALA A 43 7.11 11.55 -3.52
CA ALA A 43 8.14 12.30 -4.23
C ALA A 43 7.55 13.62 -4.75
N THR A 44 8.01 14.76 -4.21
CA THR A 44 7.54 16.11 -4.59
C THR A 44 8.52 16.84 -5.51
N ASP A 45 9.72 16.32 -5.66
CA ASP A 45 10.83 16.89 -6.41
C ASP A 45 11.61 15.79 -7.15
N GLY A 46 12.08 16.10 -8.36
CA GLY A 46 12.88 15.18 -9.19
C GLY A 46 12.21 14.74 -10.50
N GLU A 47 12.98 14.01 -11.31
CA GLU A 47 12.46 13.36 -12.51
C GLU A 47 11.51 12.22 -12.09
N PRO A 48 10.32 12.11 -12.68
CA PRO A 48 9.39 11.08 -12.26
C PRO A 48 9.91 9.69 -12.61
N SER A 49 9.76 8.76 -11.68
CA SER A 49 10.32 7.43 -11.79
C SER A 49 9.66 6.60 -12.89
N ILE A 50 10.43 5.67 -13.44
CA ILE A 50 9.95 4.71 -14.43
C ILE A 50 9.40 3.49 -13.71
N ALA A 51 8.14 3.16 -14.00
CA ALA A 51 7.46 2.01 -13.45
C ALA A 51 7.98 0.70 -14.08
N PRO A 52 8.57 -0.22 -13.31
CA PRO A 52 8.85 -1.57 -13.80
C PRO A 52 7.53 -2.32 -13.99
N SER A 53 7.45 -3.21 -14.97
CA SER A 53 6.26 -4.02 -15.19
C SER A 53 6.09 -5.07 -14.09
N PRO A 54 4.93 -5.18 -13.42
CA PRO A 54 4.67 -6.26 -12.48
C PRO A 54 4.26 -7.57 -13.17
N VAL A 55 4.08 -7.57 -14.49
CA VAL A 55 3.57 -8.71 -15.25
C VAL A 55 4.33 -8.89 -16.56
N ALA A 56 4.34 -10.11 -17.08
CA ALA A 56 4.74 -10.40 -18.45
C ALA A 56 3.51 -10.68 -19.30
N GLY A 57 3.52 -10.29 -20.57
CA GLY A 57 2.38 -10.47 -21.46
C GLY A 57 2.38 -9.57 -22.69
N GLU A 58 1.24 -9.55 -23.38
CA GLU A 58 0.98 -8.64 -24.50
C GLU A 58 0.14 -7.45 -24.03
N VAL A 59 0.55 -6.23 -24.38
CA VAL A 59 -0.25 -5.03 -24.11
C VAL A 59 -1.49 -5.04 -24.99
N LEU A 60 -2.67 -5.05 -24.38
CA LEU A 60 -3.95 -5.07 -25.08
C LEU A 60 -4.47 -3.67 -25.43
N ASP A 61 -4.36 -2.73 -24.49
CA ASP A 61 -4.90 -1.38 -24.63
C ASP A 61 -4.21 -0.42 -23.64
N THR A 62 -4.19 0.87 -24.00
CA THR A 62 -3.81 1.96 -23.11
C THR A 62 -4.89 3.02 -23.14
N ARG A 63 -5.27 3.56 -21.97
CA ARG A 63 -6.28 4.60 -21.86
C ARG A 63 -5.81 5.71 -20.94
N THR A 64 -6.08 6.94 -21.37
CA THR A 64 -5.96 8.13 -20.53
C THR A 64 -7.35 8.54 -20.05
N VAL A 65 -7.47 8.81 -18.76
CA VAL A 65 -8.71 9.25 -18.11
C VAL A 65 -8.44 10.52 -17.32
N ARG A 66 -9.43 11.40 -17.21
CA ARG A 66 -9.29 12.59 -16.36
C ARG A 66 -9.37 12.21 -14.89
N ALA A 67 -8.37 12.61 -14.12
CA ALA A 67 -8.34 12.43 -12.67
C ALA A 67 -9.16 13.53 -11.96
N PRO A 68 -9.60 13.30 -10.72
CA PRO A 68 -10.17 14.35 -9.88
C PRO A 68 -9.20 15.52 -9.75
N PRO A 69 -9.63 16.78 -9.92
CA PRO A 69 -8.72 17.91 -9.86
C PRO A 69 -8.19 18.10 -8.43
N LYS A 70 -6.87 18.01 -8.27
CA LYS A 70 -6.14 18.30 -7.02
C LYS A 70 -4.94 19.19 -7.36
N SER A 71 -4.60 20.12 -6.45
CA SER A 71 -3.47 21.05 -6.66
C SER A 71 -2.11 20.37 -6.74
N HIS A 72 -1.98 19.18 -6.15
CA HIS A 72 -0.75 18.40 -6.08
C HIS A 72 -0.70 17.25 -7.10
N ALA A 73 -1.66 17.16 -8.02
CA ALA A 73 -1.81 16.01 -8.91
C ALA A 73 -1.89 16.43 -10.38
N GLU A 74 -1.54 15.50 -11.25
CA GLU A 74 -1.73 15.65 -12.69
C GLU A 74 -3.22 15.60 -13.06
N ALA A 75 -3.57 16.23 -14.19
CA ALA A 75 -4.97 16.31 -14.63
C ALA A 75 -5.50 14.97 -15.16
N ASP A 76 -4.60 14.12 -15.63
CA ASP A 76 -4.88 12.85 -16.26
C ASP A 76 -4.24 11.71 -15.46
N ASP A 77 -4.83 10.53 -15.58
CA ASP A 77 -4.36 9.25 -15.07
C ASP A 77 -4.53 8.19 -16.16
N HIS A 78 -3.93 7.03 -15.98
CA HIS A 78 -3.78 6.05 -17.05
C HIS A 78 -4.15 4.63 -16.61
N LEU A 79 -4.68 3.88 -17.57
CA LEU A 79 -4.96 2.46 -17.47
C LEU A 79 -4.23 1.74 -18.61
N LEU A 80 -3.40 0.78 -18.26
CA LEU A 80 -2.76 -0.18 -19.16
C LEU A 80 -3.40 -1.55 -18.93
N LEU A 81 -3.77 -2.23 -20.02
CA LEU A 81 -4.27 -3.59 -20.00
C LEU A 81 -3.22 -4.53 -20.60
N VAL A 82 -2.92 -5.63 -19.91
CA VAL A 82 -1.94 -6.63 -20.35
C VAL A 82 -2.57 -8.01 -20.29
N ASP A 83 -2.50 -8.76 -21.40
CA ASP A 83 -2.85 -10.18 -21.43
C ASP A 83 -1.69 -11.03 -20.90
N THR A 84 -1.89 -11.67 -19.75
CA THR A 84 -0.90 -12.57 -19.14
C THR A 84 -1.05 -14.02 -19.60
N GLY A 85 -1.94 -14.28 -20.56
CA GLY A 85 -2.31 -15.60 -21.07
C GLY A 85 -3.47 -16.23 -20.28
N GLU A 86 -3.44 -16.15 -18.95
CA GLU A 86 -4.53 -16.66 -18.08
C GLU A 86 -5.51 -15.57 -17.66
N HIS A 87 -5.03 -14.34 -17.52
CA HIS A 87 -5.78 -13.21 -16.97
C HIS A 87 -5.48 -11.93 -17.76
N VAL A 88 -6.34 -10.92 -17.58
CA VAL A 88 -6.04 -9.56 -18.00
C VAL A 88 -5.60 -8.77 -16.77
N ALA A 89 -4.34 -8.34 -16.75
CA ALA A 89 -3.82 -7.42 -15.75
C ALA A 89 -4.26 -5.99 -16.09
N ARG A 90 -4.72 -5.26 -15.08
CA ARG A 90 -4.99 -3.83 -15.11
C ARG A 90 -3.88 -3.15 -14.32
N VAL A 91 -3.14 -2.28 -14.98
CA VAL A 91 -2.06 -1.49 -14.39
C VAL A 91 -2.47 -0.02 -14.46
N LEU A 92 -2.52 0.65 -13.32
CA LEU A 92 -2.91 2.07 -13.21
C LEU A 92 -1.73 2.95 -12.75
N HIS A 93 -1.89 4.26 -12.90
CA HIS A 93 -0.96 5.29 -12.42
C HIS A 93 0.41 5.31 -13.13
N VAL A 94 0.44 4.83 -14.37
CA VAL A 94 1.62 4.83 -15.25
C VAL A 94 1.26 5.46 -16.58
N GLU A 95 1.86 6.60 -16.92
CA GLU A 95 1.82 7.17 -18.27
C GLU A 95 2.65 6.26 -19.20
N PRO A 96 2.00 5.49 -20.10
CA PRO A 96 2.66 4.38 -20.76
C PRO A 96 3.56 4.84 -21.90
N THR A 97 4.75 4.24 -22.01
CA THR A 97 5.63 4.33 -23.18
C THR A 97 5.49 3.13 -24.13
N VAL A 98 4.74 2.11 -23.70
CA VAL A 98 4.38 0.92 -24.47
C VAL A 98 3.07 1.10 -25.24
N SER A 99 2.89 0.34 -26.31
CA SER A 99 1.73 0.40 -27.21
C SER A 99 0.99 -0.94 -27.29
N PRO A 100 -0.30 -0.94 -27.65
CA PRO A 100 -1.03 -2.18 -27.94
C PRO A 100 -0.31 -3.06 -28.97
N GLY A 101 -0.18 -4.35 -28.66
CA GLY A 101 0.58 -5.34 -29.43
C GLY A 101 2.04 -5.51 -28.99
N ASP A 102 2.56 -4.65 -28.11
CA ASP A 102 3.90 -4.82 -27.56
C ASP A 102 3.93 -6.00 -26.58
N SER A 103 5.00 -6.80 -26.62
CA SER A 103 5.28 -7.84 -25.62
C SER A 103 6.22 -7.28 -24.55
N ILE A 104 5.88 -7.50 -23.29
CA ILE A 104 6.64 -7.04 -22.11
C ILE A 104 6.96 -8.21 -21.19
N ALA A 105 8.10 -8.12 -20.50
CA ALA A 105 8.50 -9.00 -19.41
C ALA A 105 8.34 -8.30 -18.04
N VAL A 106 8.33 -9.09 -16.97
CA VAL A 106 8.42 -8.56 -15.60
C VAL A 106 9.71 -7.73 -15.48
N GLY A 107 9.58 -6.51 -14.94
CA GLY A 107 10.68 -5.56 -14.79
C GLY A 107 10.92 -4.64 -15.98
N ASP A 108 10.30 -4.89 -17.15
CA ASP A 108 10.43 -3.99 -18.30
C ASP A 108 9.82 -2.61 -17.98
N PRO A 109 10.40 -1.51 -18.50
CA PRO A 109 9.89 -0.17 -18.24
C PRO A 109 8.54 0.05 -18.94
N LEU A 110 7.47 0.22 -18.16
CA LEU A 110 6.13 0.48 -18.70
C LEU A 110 5.93 1.94 -19.11
N GLY A 111 6.61 2.84 -18.41
CA GLY A 111 6.46 4.27 -18.57
C GLY A 111 6.65 5.00 -17.25
N ARG A 112 6.18 6.24 -17.20
CA ARG A 112 6.42 7.15 -16.08
C ARG A 112 5.33 7.03 -15.02
N LEU A 113 5.69 6.97 -13.75
CA LEU A 113 4.71 7.06 -12.66
C LEU A 113 4.01 8.43 -12.67
N VAL A 114 2.69 8.40 -12.45
CA VAL A 114 1.83 9.60 -12.44
C VAL A 114 1.28 9.82 -11.04
N ARG A 115 1.39 11.07 -10.58
CA ARG A 115 0.73 11.49 -9.33
C ARG A 115 -0.74 11.78 -9.62
N ALA A 116 -1.58 10.77 -9.49
CA ALA A 116 -2.99 10.85 -9.83
C ALA A 116 -3.81 11.58 -8.75
N GLY A 117 -4.84 12.33 -9.17
CA GLY A 117 -5.76 13.04 -8.26
C GLY A 117 -6.66 12.13 -7.41
N PHE A 118 -6.54 10.82 -7.58
CA PHE A 118 -7.14 9.78 -6.73
C PHE A 118 -6.35 9.55 -5.44
N PHE A 119 -5.07 9.94 -5.40
CA PHE A 119 -4.23 9.75 -4.22
C PHE A 119 -4.59 10.72 -3.09
N ALA A 120 -4.54 10.21 -1.85
CA ALA A 120 -4.49 11.08 -0.70
C ALA A 120 -3.10 11.78 -0.65
N PRO A 121 -2.99 12.98 -0.04
CA PRO A 121 -1.75 13.76 -0.08
C PRO A 121 -0.51 13.04 0.45
N TRP A 122 -0.66 12.12 1.42
CA TRP A 122 0.41 11.32 2.01
C TRP A 122 0.77 10.07 1.22
N VAL A 123 0.00 9.71 0.19
CA VAL A 123 0.23 8.51 -0.62
C VAL A 123 1.32 8.81 -1.63
N ASP A 124 2.30 7.90 -1.66
CA ASP A 124 3.40 7.93 -2.61
C ASP A 124 2.98 7.34 -3.97
N ASN A 125 3.70 7.71 -5.03
CA ASN A 125 3.44 7.20 -6.36
C ASN A 125 3.73 5.69 -6.40
N HIS A 126 2.86 4.94 -7.05
CA HIS A 126 2.94 3.48 -7.11
C HIS A 126 2.31 2.95 -8.38
N VAL A 127 2.68 1.71 -8.71
CA VAL A 127 1.96 0.90 -9.70
C VAL A 127 0.80 0.23 -8.97
N HIS A 128 -0.43 0.54 -9.37
CA HIS A 128 -1.61 -0.18 -8.90
C HIS A 128 -1.92 -1.34 -9.85
N LEU A 129 -2.06 -2.55 -9.31
CA LEU A 129 -2.27 -3.77 -10.09
C LEU A 129 -3.53 -4.53 -9.64
N GLU A 130 -4.34 -4.91 -10.62
CA GLU A 130 -5.47 -5.83 -10.46
C GLU A 130 -5.49 -6.87 -11.57
N PHE A 131 -6.20 -7.98 -11.36
CA PHE A 131 -6.44 -8.97 -12.41
C PHE A 131 -7.92 -9.15 -12.70
N ARG A 132 -8.23 -9.52 -13.95
CA ARG A 132 -9.57 -9.85 -14.43
C ARG A 132 -9.54 -11.19 -15.16
N SER A 133 -10.67 -11.89 -15.13
CA SER A 133 -10.92 -12.97 -16.09
C SER A 133 -10.91 -12.38 -17.52
N PRO A 134 -10.37 -13.10 -18.53
CA PRO A 134 -10.37 -12.63 -19.92
C PRO A 134 -11.76 -12.29 -20.48
N ASP A 135 -12.81 -12.95 -19.98
CA ASP A 135 -14.20 -12.72 -20.41
C ASP A 135 -14.88 -11.55 -19.67
N ALA A 136 -14.22 -10.98 -18.65
CA ALA A 136 -14.76 -9.88 -17.87
C ALA A 136 -14.53 -8.52 -18.55
N ASN A 137 -15.29 -7.50 -18.14
CA ASN A 137 -15.06 -6.15 -18.63
C ASN A 137 -13.83 -5.53 -17.94
N SER A 138 -12.69 -5.57 -18.62
CA SER A 138 -11.40 -5.05 -18.14
C SER A 138 -11.34 -3.55 -17.92
N TYR A 139 -12.38 -2.78 -18.29
CA TYR A 139 -12.44 -1.32 -18.12
C TYR A 139 -13.27 -0.87 -16.91
N ARG A 140 -14.03 -1.77 -16.26
CA ARG A 140 -14.81 -1.40 -15.05
C ARG A 140 -13.91 -1.40 -13.81
N ALA A 141 -14.07 -0.42 -12.93
CA ALA A 141 -13.34 -0.35 -11.67
C ALA A 141 -13.55 -1.59 -10.79
N SER A 142 -14.73 -2.21 -10.82
CA SER A 142 -15.04 -3.43 -10.07
C SER A 142 -14.76 -4.71 -10.87
N GLY A 143 -14.77 -5.85 -10.17
CA GLY A 143 -14.67 -7.19 -10.76
C GLY A 143 -13.29 -7.84 -10.64
N SER A 144 -12.43 -7.31 -9.77
CA SER A 144 -11.09 -7.85 -9.50
C SER A 144 -11.14 -9.27 -8.95
N LEU A 145 -10.25 -10.11 -9.46
CA LEU A 145 -10.00 -11.43 -8.89
C LEU A 145 -9.23 -11.27 -7.57
N PRO A 146 -9.41 -12.18 -6.59
CA PRO A 146 -8.60 -12.18 -5.39
C PRO A 146 -7.11 -12.31 -5.71
N LEU A 147 -6.25 -11.61 -4.99
CA LEU A 147 -4.80 -11.73 -5.08
C LEU A 147 -4.25 -12.56 -3.92
N ALA A 148 -3.13 -13.26 -4.13
CA ALA A 148 -2.33 -13.85 -3.08
C ALA A 148 -0.87 -13.41 -3.23
N VAL A 149 -0.21 -13.07 -2.13
CA VAL A 149 1.22 -12.76 -2.11
C VAL A 149 1.97 -14.03 -1.73
N GLU A 150 2.73 -14.58 -2.67
CA GLU A 150 3.57 -15.77 -2.47
C GLU A 150 5.03 -15.35 -2.25
N CYS A 151 5.22 -14.50 -1.24
CA CYS A 151 6.53 -14.04 -0.79
C CYS A 151 6.58 -14.08 0.75
N PRO A 152 7.68 -14.55 1.35
CA PRO A 152 7.83 -14.50 2.81
C PRO A 152 7.81 -13.06 3.32
N ILE A 153 6.95 -12.79 4.31
CA ILE A 153 6.85 -11.52 5.01
C ILE A 153 7.11 -11.77 6.49
N VAL A 154 7.87 -10.89 7.14
CA VAL A 154 8.16 -10.98 8.58
C VAL A 154 7.49 -9.85 9.34
N GLY A 155 6.75 -10.20 10.40
CA GLY A 155 6.22 -9.22 11.35
C GLY A 155 7.32 -8.70 12.27
N LEU A 156 7.39 -7.38 12.42
CA LEU A 156 8.29 -6.71 13.36
C LEU A 156 7.49 -6.18 14.55
N ASP A 157 7.90 -6.58 15.75
CA ASP A 157 7.40 -6.01 16.98
C ASP A 157 7.74 -4.52 17.04
N TRP A 158 6.76 -3.70 17.39
CA TRP A 158 6.92 -2.27 17.58
C TRP A 158 6.25 -1.83 18.88
N ASP A 159 6.96 -1.07 19.70
CA ASP A 159 6.48 -0.62 21.01
C ASP A 159 5.73 0.72 20.96
N GLY A 160 5.46 1.22 19.75
CA GLY A 160 4.77 2.49 19.53
C GLY A 160 5.70 3.69 19.57
N THR A 161 7.01 3.50 19.77
CA THR A 161 7.97 4.60 19.87
C THR A 161 8.95 4.64 18.71
N GLY A 162 9.51 5.82 18.46
CA GLY A 162 10.57 6.00 17.47
C GLY A 162 11.05 7.44 17.39
N ARG A 163 12.05 7.70 16.54
CA ARG A 163 12.49 9.04 16.18
C ARG A 163 12.12 9.36 14.75
N VAL A 164 11.67 10.58 14.52
CA VAL A 164 11.31 11.06 13.19
C VAL A 164 12.57 11.13 12.31
N VAL A 165 12.57 10.44 11.19
CA VAL A 165 13.67 10.42 10.20
C VAL A 165 13.31 11.11 8.89
N GLU A 166 12.03 11.15 8.56
CA GLU A 166 11.49 11.80 7.37
C GLU A 166 10.18 12.50 7.76
N THR A 167 9.94 13.67 7.18
CA THR A 167 8.72 14.46 7.40
C THR A 167 8.32 15.10 6.08
N GLY A 168 7.02 15.22 5.86
CA GLY A 168 6.45 16.01 4.79
C GLY A 168 5.14 16.65 5.23
N ASP A 169 4.52 17.44 4.37
CA ASP A 169 3.35 18.26 4.71
C ASP A 169 2.18 17.51 5.35
N THR A 170 2.10 16.19 5.16
CA THR A 170 0.97 15.37 5.65
C THR A 170 1.36 14.08 6.35
N TYR A 171 2.65 13.84 6.59
CA TYR A 171 3.12 12.60 7.19
C TYR A 171 4.46 12.78 7.92
N ALA A 172 4.75 11.84 8.81
CA ALA A 172 6.06 11.66 9.40
C ALA A 172 6.42 10.17 9.43
N VAL A 173 7.72 9.86 9.36
CA VAL A 173 8.25 8.49 9.41
C VAL A 173 9.13 8.34 10.63
N LEU A 174 8.94 7.25 11.37
CA LEU A 174 9.78 6.88 12.50
C LEU A 174 10.88 5.89 12.07
N ASP A 175 12.03 5.92 12.74
CA ASP A 175 13.14 4.95 12.57
C ASP A 175 12.86 3.53 13.12
N ALA A 176 11.65 3.31 13.61
CA ALA A 176 11.24 2.10 14.31
C ALA A 176 9.88 1.60 13.81
N PRO A 177 9.68 0.27 13.75
CA PRO A 177 10.68 -0.77 14.02
C PRO A 177 11.71 -0.86 12.88
N SER A 178 12.97 -1.20 13.19
CA SER A 178 14.05 -1.24 12.20
C SER A 178 14.09 -2.57 11.45
N HIS A 179 14.32 -2.51 10.15
CA HIS A 179 14.45 -3.71 9.31
C HIS A 179 15.73 -4.50 9.64
N PRO A 180 15.66 -5.79 10.03
CA PRO A 180 16.83 -6.55 10.45
C PRO A 180 17.75 -6.95 9.29
N ASP A 181 17.19 -7.30 8.12
CA ASP A 181 17.96 -7.75 6.95
C ASP A 181 17.48 -7.08 5.64
N PRO A 182 17.76 -5.78 5.45
CA PRO A 182 17.29 -5.02 4.30
C PRO A 182 17.71 -5.65 2.96
N GLY A 183 16.79 -5.67 2.00
CA GLY A 183 17.00 -6.21 0.65
C GLY A 183 16.77 -7.72 0.53
N GLU A 184 16.73 -8.47 1.64
CA GLU A 184 16.58 -9.93 1.60
C GLU A 184 15.12 -10.41 1.69
N ARG A 185 14.26 -9.64 2.37
CA ARG A 185 12.87 -10.03 2.66
C ARG A 185 11.97 -8.81 2.86
N PHE A 186 10.67 -9.03 2.80
CA PHE A 186 9.70 -8.01 3.19
C PHE A 186 9.40 -8.12 4.69
N VAL A 187 9.20 -6.96 5.31
CA VAL A 187 8.80 -6.81 6.70
C VAL A 187 7.58 -5.89 6.80
N GLY A 188 6.80 -6.03 7.86
CA GLY A 188 5.75 -5.07 8.20
C GLY A 188 5.56 -5.00 9.72
N ILE A 189 4.80 -4.02 10.20
CA ILE A 189 4.50 -3.92 11.64
C ILE A 189 3.61 -5.10 12.02
N ALA A 190 4.03 -5.84 13.05
CA ALA A 190 3.27 -6.96 13.57
C ALA A 190 2.10 -6.48 14.44
N ALA A 191 0.96 -7.15 14.33
CA ALA A 191 0.01 -7.25 15.42
C ALA A 191 0.65 -8.00 16.61
N ASP A 192 0.06 -7.86 17.79
CA ASP A 192 0.58 -8.44 19.05
C ASP A 192 0.72 -9.98 19.02
N ASP A 193 0.09 -10.65 18.05
CA ASP A 193 0.17 -12.09 17.82
C ASP A 193 0.96 -12.49 16.56
N GLY A 194 1.71 -11.54 15.97
CA GLY A 194 2.70 -11.75 14.92
C GLY A 194 2.20 -11.67 13.48
N GLY A 195 0.90 -11.41 13.25
CA GLY A 195 0.38 -11.14 11.89
C GLY A 195 0.86 -9.78 11.37
N VAL A 196 1.20 -9.66 10.09
CA VAL A 196 1.69 -8.39 9.52
C VAL A 196 0.50 -7.50 9.16
N LEU A 197 0.40 -6.34 9.78
CA LEU A 197 -0.69 -5.40 9.51
C LEU A 197 -0.46 -4.64 8.22
N ASP A 198 -1.53 -4.42 7.47
CA ASP A 198 -1.52 -3.71 6.20
C ASP A 198 -2.73 -2.76 6.09
N GLY A 199 -2.55 -1.62 5.43
CA GLY A 199 -3.62 -0.66 5.19
C GLY A 199 -3.57 0.61 6.05
N GLY A 200 -4.54 1.48 5.82
CA GLY A 200 -4.69 2.73 6.55
C GLY A 200 -5.40 2.50 7.88
N LEU A 201 -4.65 2.23 8.94
CA LEU A 201 -5.20 2.02 10.26
C LEU A 201 -5.95 3.28 10.70
N ILE A 202 -7.23 3.05 11.02
CA ILE A 202 -8.27 4.04 11.35
C ILE A 202 -8.78 4.82 10.15
N HIS A 203 -7.93 5.44 9.35
CA HIS A 203 -8.44 6.35 8.33
C HIS A 203 -9.05 5.66 7.11
N TYR A 204 -8.91 4.36 6.91
CA TYR A 204 -9.74 3.58 6.00
C TYR A 204 -10.74 2.70 6.76
N THR A 205 -11.77 2.21 6.06
CA THR A 205 -12.85 1.41 6.64
C THR A 205 -12.38 0.01 7.06
N GLY A 206 -11.36 -0.52 6.40
CA GLY A 206 -10.76 -1.82 6.71
C GLY A 206 -9.27 -1.86 6.39
N GLY A 207 -8.66 -3.00 6.65
CA GLY A 207 -7.28 -3.29 6.33
C GLY A 207 -6.98 -4.78 6.28
N GLY A 208 -5.71 -5.14 6.45
CA GLY A 208 -5.23 -6.51 6.32
C GLY A 208 -4.38 -6.99 7.49
N ALA A 209 -4.38 -8.29 7.72
CA ALA A 209 -3.46 -9.02 8.57
C ALA A 209 -2.85 -10.17 7.76
N LEU A 210 -1.71 -9.91 7.12
CA LEU A 210 -1.01 -10.86 6.25
C LEU A 210 -0.29 -11.92 7.09
N ALA A 211 -0.34 -13.16 6.60
CA ALA A 211 0.28 -14.29 7.29
C ALA A 211 1.80 -14.30 7.07
N THR A 212 2.55 -14.57 8.14
CA THR A 212 4.02 -14.71 8.11
C THR A 212 4.48 -16.13 7.75
N ASP A 213 3.63 -17.15 7.96
CA ASP A 213 3.86 -18.55 7.60
C ASP A 213 2.54 -19.30 7.38
N GLY A 214 2.16 -19.52 6.11
CA GLY A 214 0.99 -20.31 5.70
C GLY A 214 -0.37 -19.69 6.03
N ASP A 215 -1.39 -20.03 5.23
CA ASP A 215 -2.78 -19.60 5.41
C ASP A 215 -3.31 -20.03 6.78
N ARG A 216 -3.11 -19.19 7.80
CA ARG A 216 -3.93 -19.25 9.00
C ARG A 216 -5.20 -18.51 8.67
N GLU A 217 -6.29 -19.25 8.48
CA GLU A 217 -7.63 -18.67 8.61
C GLU A 217 -7.69 -18.02 10.00
N ARG A 218 -7.59 -16.70 10.02
CA ARG A 218 -7.68 -15.90 11.23
C ARG A 218 -9.12 -15.44 11.36
N ASP A 219 -9.77 -15.81 12.45
CA ASP A 219 -11.04 -15.23 12.85
C ASP A 219 -10.92 -14.77 14.30
N GLY A 220 -10.99 -13.46 14.52
CA GLY A 220 -10.87 -12.90 15.87
C GLY A 220 -10.24 -11.52 15.94
N ALA A 221 -10.13 -11.04 17.17
CA ALA A 221 -9.55 -9.74 17.48
C ALA A 221 -8.09 -9.63 17.03
N VAL A 222 -7.75 -8.52 16.41
CA VAL A 222 -6.40 -8.09 16.05
C VAL A 222 -6.01 -7.00 17.03
N SER A 223 -4.84 -7.12 17.64
CA SER A 223 -4.34 -6.12 18.60
C SER A 223 -2.99 -5.56 18.17
N LEU A 224 -2.75 -4.30 18.52
CA LEU A 224 -1.50 -3.58 18.33
C LEU A 224 -1.30 -2.72 19.59
N LEU A 225 -0.09 -2.72 20.16
CA LEU A 225 0.23 -1.98 21.38
C LEU A 225 -0.69 -2.34 22.57
N GLY A 226 -1.08 -3.62 22.67
CA GLY A 226 -1.97 -4.10 23.72
C GLY A 226 -3.42 -3.61 23.60
N ARG A 227 -3.82 -3.10 22.43
CA ARG A 227 -5.18 -2.64 22.13
C ARG A 227 -5.77 -3.35 20.93
N ALA A 228 -7.02 -3.78 21.07
CA ALA A 228 -7.79 -4.31 19.97
C ALA A 228 -8.01 -3.20 18.93
N VAL A 229 -7.43 -3.38 17.74
CA VAL A 229 -7.50 -2.44 16.62
C VAL A 229 -8.48 -2.86 15.55
N GLY A 230 -8.93 -4.12 15.56
CA GLY A 230 -9.89 -4.62 14.58
C GLY A 230 -10.31 -6.07 14.84
N HIS A 231 -11.19 -6.56 13.99
CA HIS A 231 -11.57 -7.96 13.90
C HIS A 231 -11.21 -8.51 12.53
N ALA A 232 -10.43 -9.59 12.51
CA ALA A 232 -10.05 -10.26 11.28
C ALA A 232 -11.03 -11.36 10.88
N SER A 233 -11.28 -11.49 9.59
CA SER A 233 -11.97 -12.61 8.94
C SER A 233 -11.14 -13.07 7.75
N GLY A 234 -10.39 -14.15 7.92
CA GLY A 234 -9.28 -14.48 7.04
C GLY A 234 -8.17 -13.45 7.18
N ARG A 235 -7.72 -12.89 6.07
CA ARG A 235 -6.73 -11.79 6.07
C ARG A 235 -7.35 -10.40 6.17
N ASP A 236 -8.65 -10.26 5.93
CA ASP A 236 -9.33 -8.96 5.95
C ASP A 236 -9.58 -8.54 7.39
N VAL A 237 -9.37 -7.27 7.71
CA VAL A 237 -9.58 -6.70 9.04
C VAL A 237 -10.56 -5.55 8.96
N ALA A 238 -11.65 -5.64 9.75
CA ALA A 238 -12.51 -4.51 10.02
C ALA A 238 -11.93 -3.73 11.21
N TRP A 239 -11.55 -2.47 11.00
CA TRP A 239 -10.94 -1.66 12.06
C TRP A 239 -11.96 -1.24 13.12
N GLU A 240 -11.55 -1.28 14.38
CA GLU A 240 -12.29 -0.71 15.50
C GLU A 240 -12.31 0.82 15.45
N SER A 241 -13.27 1.41 16.14
CA SER A 241 -13.37 2.87 16.31
C SER A 241 -12.36 3.35 17.35
N LEU A 242 -11.23 3.84 16.87
CA LEU A 242 -10.11 4.28 17.70
C LEU A 242 -9.64 5.69 17.27
N ASP A 243 -8.84 6.31 18.12
CA ASP A 243 -7.98 7.46 17.82
C ASP A 243 -6.51 7.03 17.92
N VAL A 244 -5.72 7.51 16.96
CA VAL A 244 -4.26 7.41 17.02
C VAL A 244 -3.73 8.74 17.54
N LEU A 245 -3.00 8.69 18.64
CA LEU A 245 -2.33 9.86 19.22
C LEU A 245 -0.83 9.71 18.99
N ALA A 246 -0.15 10.80 18.63
CA ALA A 246 1.29 10.90 18.57
C ALA A 246 1.73 12.03 19.50
N ASN A 247 2.52 11.71 20.54
CA ASN A 247 2.89 12.65 21.61
C ASN A 247 1.67 13.32 22.30
N GLY A 248 0.55 12.60 22.37
CA GLY A 248 -0.71 13.09 22.96
C GLY A 248 -1.60 13.89 22.00
N GLU A 249 -1.13 14.22 20.80
CA GLU A 249 -1.91 14.92 19.77
C GLU A 249 -2.57 13.91 18.83
N ARG A 250 -3.85 14.12 18.52
CA ARG A 250 -4.61 13.23 17.62
C ARG A 250 -4.13 13.42 16.19
N ILE A 251 -3.75 12.32 15.54
CA ILE A 251 -3.40 12.28 14.12
C ILE A 251 -4.44 11.48 13.32
N THR A 252 -4.37 11.52 11.99
CA THR A 252 -5.31 10.82 11.10
C THR A 252 -5.20 9.31 11.23
N GLY A 253 -4.01 8.76 11.40
CA GLY A 253 -3.80 7.33 11.61
C GLY A 253 -2.39 6.87 11.29
N LEU A 254 -2.25 5.55 11.06
CA LEU A 254 -1.00 4.94 10.59
C LEU A 254 -1.19 4.40 9.18
N SER A 255 -0.20 4.59 8.31
CA SER A 255 -0.16 3.93 7.01
C SER A 255 0.72 2.69 7.13
N LEU A 256 0.09 1.51 7.06
CA LEU A 256 0.73 0.22 7.24
C LEU A 256 0.93 -0.44 5.87
N PHE A 257 2.08 -1.06 5.68
CA PHE A 257 2.52 -1.66 4.42
C PHE A 257 3.67 -2.65 4.67
N CYS A 258 4.02 -3.43 3.66
CA CYS A 258 5.22 -4.25 3.67
C CYS A 258 6.38 -3.51 2.99
N GLY A 259 7.54 -3.40 3.64
CA GLY A 259 8.75 -2.80 3.08
C GLY A 259 9.92 -3.76 3.05
N ARG A 260 10.86 -3.55 2.14
CA ARG A 260 12.03 -4.41 1.93
C ARG A 260 13.35 -3.74 2.29
N GLU A 261 13.37 -2.41 2.31
CA GLU A 261 14.59 -1.63 2.37
C GLU A 261 14.85 -1.08 3.78
N ALA A 262 16.05 -0.51 3.97
CA ALA A 262 16.53 -0.08 5.29
C ALA A 262 15.81 1.16 5.84
N ASP A 263 15.04 1.86 5.00
CA ASP A 263 14.21 3.02 5.33
C ASP A 263 12.84 2.63 5.93
N PHE A 264 12.57 1.34 6.12
CA PHE A 264 11.35 0.87 6.75
C PHE A 264 11.20 1.40 8.19
N GLY A 265 9.98 1.82 8.52
CA GLY A 265 9.57 2.21 9.85
C GLY A 265 8.10 2.65 9.87
N ALA A 266 7.59 2.99 11.06
CA ALA A 266 6.20 3.40 11.22
C ALA A 266 5.93 4.74 10.52
N LYS A 267 4.91 4.77 9.64
CA LYS A 267 4.47 5.98 8.94
C LYS A 267 3.21 6.54 9.58
N LEU A 268 3.33 7.75 10.11
CA LEU A 268 2.25 8.53 10.71
C LEU A 268 1.56 9.37 9.61
N VAL A 269 0.24 9.39 9.60
CA VAL A 269 -0.56 10.28 8.74
C VAL A 269 -1.07 11.43 9.59
N CYS A 270 -0.58 12.65 9.32
CA CYS A 270 -0.75 13.80 10.21
C CYS A 270 -0.80 15.14 9.44
N PRO A 271 -1.80 15.37 8.56
CA PRO A 271 -1.95 16.65 7.83
C PRO A 271 -2.15 17.88 8.73
N ASP A 272 -2.60 17.67 9.97
CA ASP A 272 -2.89 18.74 10.93
C ASP A 272 -1.85 18.82 12.06
N THR A 273 -0.75 18.06 11.99
CA THR A 273 0.29 18.02 13.03
C THR A 273 1.67 17.88 12.41
N GLU A 274 2.57 18.79 12.76
CA GLU A 274 3.95 18.79 12.28
C GLU A 274 4.89 18.13 13.28
N PHE A 275 5.84 17.34 12.77
CA PHE A 275 6.92 16.75 13.57
C PHE A 275 8.28 17.11 12.98
N ALA A 276 9.26 17.36 13.85
CA ALA A 276 10.63 17.69 13.43
C ALA A 276 11.52 16.45 13.32
N CYS A 277 12.40 16.38 12.31
CA CYS A 277 13.39 15.31 12.25
C CYS A 277 14.24 15.25 13.54
N GLY A 278 14.41 14.05 14.08
CA GLY A 278 15.08 13.77 15.35
C GLY A 278 14.17 13.83 16.59
N GLU A 279 12.95 14.37 16.45
CA GLU A 279 11.92 14.35 17.49
C GLU A 279 11.59 12.91 17.88
N ARG A 280 11.41 12.66 19.18
CA ARG A 280 10.93 11.37 19.67
C ARG A 280 9.42 11.38 19.70
N VAL A 281 8.81 10.38 19.09
CA VAL A 281 7.37 10.20 19.08
C VAL A 281 7.00 8.95 19.88
N THR A 282 5.91 9.05 20.63
CA THR A 282 5.20 7.92 21.23
C THR A 282 3.80 7.89 20.65
N VAL A 283 3.41 6.74 20.10
CA VAL A 283 2.10 6.48 19.53
C VAL A 283 1.24 5.73 20.54
N GLU A 284 0.02 6.21 20.74
CA GLU A 284 -0.97 5.63 21.63
C GLU A 284 -2.29 5.42 20.89
N LEU A 285 -3.01 4.36 21.26
CA LEU A 285 -4.29 3.98 20.67
C LEU A 285 -5.40 4.08 21.73
N HIS A 286 -6.42 4.89 21.45
CA HIS A 286 -7.53 5.16 22.37
C HIS A 286 -8.88 4.80 21.74
N PRO A 287 -9.81 4.17 22.46
CA PRO A 287 -11.20 4.04 21.99
C PRO A 287 -11.80 5.40 21.67
N SER A 288 -12.56 5.46 20.58
CA SER A 288 -13.20 6.69 20.11
C SER A 288 -14.64 6.44 19.68
N ASP A 289 -15.54 7.34 20.06
CA ASP A 289 -16.93 7.35 19.58
C ASP A 289 -17.09 8.14 18.26
N ASP A 290 -16.04 8.85 17.83
CA ASP A 290 -16.02 9.69 16.63
C ASP A 290 -14.67 9.54 15.88
N PRO A 291 -14.33 8.32 15.40
CA PRO A 291 -13.05 8.07 14.75
C PRO A 291 -12.96 8.77 13.38
N ILE A 292 -11.74 9.16 12.99
CA ILE A 292 -11.50 9.66 11.64
C ILE A 292 -11.66 8.52 10.63
N ARG A 293 -12.55 8.66 9.65
CA ARG A 293 -12.73 7.70 8.54
C ARG A 293 -12.74 8.45 7.21
N LEU A 294 -11.89 8.02 6.28
CA LEU A 294 -11.80 8.54 4.92
C LEU A 294 -12.27 7.42 3.98
N GLY A 295 -13.47 7.58 3.42
CA GLY A 295 -14.11 6.55 2.59
C GLY A 295 -15.62 6.64 2.67
#